data_AF-A0A506UM20-F1
#
_entry.id   AF-A0A506UM20-F1
#
_cell.length_a   1.000
_cell.length_b   1.000
_cell.length_c   1.000
_cell.angle_alpha   90.00
_cell.angle_beta   90.00
_cell.angle_gamma   90.00
#
_symmetry.space_group_name_H-M   'P 1'
#
loop_
_entity.id
_entity.type
_entity.pdbx_description
1 polymer ?
#
loop_
_entity_poly.entity_id
_entity_poly.type
_entity_poly.pdbx_seq_one_letter_code
_entity_poly.pdbx_strand_id
1 'polypeptide(L)'
;MTSPLACKLISVFFSALEILMLIATVLVVGRATYACAERKGFQPPTLWGILGAVFWLYLPILELTDATTPEKTSPRPVEYISWIVFCLLIASVVLAAGFQTP
;
A
#
# COMPACT_ATOMS: atom_id res chain seq x y z
N MET A 1 -26.61 -11.25 25.32
CA MET A 1 -25.51 -10.70 26.13
C MET A 1 -24.21 -11.35 25.67
N THR A 2 -23.48 -10.73 24.75
CA THR A 2 -22.13 -11.19 24.39
C THR A 2 -21.21 -10.95 25.57
N SER A 3 -20.44 -11.96 25.98
CA SER A 3 -19.56 -11.83 27.14
C SER A 3 -18.50 -10.75 26.88
N PRO A 4 -18.11 -9.94 27.88
CA PRO A 4 -17.11 -8.88 27.71
C PRO A 4 -15.75 -9.42 27.24
N LEU A 5 -15.51 -10.73 27.45
CA LEU A 5 -14.35 -11.47 26.95
C LEU A 5 -14.39 -11.68 25.43
N ALA A 6 -15.56 -12.01 24.87
CA ALA A 6 -15.72 -12.15 23.41
C ALA A 6 -15.50 -10.82 22.69
N CYS A 7 -15.95 -9.70 23.27
CA CYS A 7 -15.79 -8.37 22.68
C CYS A 7 -14.31 -7.93 22.62
N LYS A 8 -13.53 -8.20 23.68
CA LYS A 8 -12.07 -7.95 23.69
C LYS A 8 -11.32 -8.80 22.67
N LEU A 9 -11.69 -10.08 22.54
CA LEU A 9 -11.05 -10.98 21.59
C LEU A 9 -11.27 -10.54 20.14
N ILE A 10 -12.49 -10.13 19.82
CA ILE A 10 -12.85 -9.61 18.49
C ILE A 10 -12.08 -8.32 18.19
N SER A 11 -11.99 -7.39 19.15
CA SER A 11 -11.22 -6.14 19.00
C SER A 11 -9.73 -6.39 18.76
N VAL A 12 -9.12 -7.31 19.51
CA VAL A 12 -7.69 -7.68 19.32
C VAL A 12 -7.48 -8.36 17.97
N PHE A 13 -8.39 -9.23 17.55
CA PHE A 13 -8.32 -9.90 16.26
C PHE A 13 -8.41 -8.90 15.10
N PHE A 14 -9.34 -7.95 15.19
CA PHE A 14 -9.50 -6.89 14.19
C PHE A 14 -8.24 -6.01 14.11
N SER A 15 -7.69 -5.63 15.26
CA SER A 15 -6.45 -4.83 15.34
C SER A 15 -5.25 -5.58 14.74
N ALA A 16 -5.13 -6.88 15.01
CA ALA A 16 -4.06 -7.71 14.45
C ALA A 16 -4.20 -7.87 12.93
N LEU A 17 -5.42 -8.02 12.43
CA LEU A 17 -5.72 -8.08 11.00
C LEU A 17 -5.36 -6.77 10.30
N GLU A 18 -5.69 -5.62 10.89
CA GLU A 18 -5.33 -4.30 10.37
C GLU A 18 -3.82 -4.12 10.29
N ILE A 19 -3.08 -4.49 11.35
CA ILE A 19 -1.61 -4.43 11.36
C ILE A 19 -1.03 -5.33 10.27
N LEU A 20 -1.56 -6.55 10.10
CA LEU A 20 -1.12 -7.47 9.06
C LEU A 20 -1.37 -6.90 7.66
N MET A 21 -2.54 -6.31 7.42
CA MET A 21 -2.89 -5.66 6.15
C MET A 21 -2.01 -4.44 5.87
N LEU A 22 -1.69 -3.66 6.90
CA LEU A 22 -0.77 -2.53 6.80
C LEU A 22 0.63 -3.00 6.37
N ILE A 23 1.18 -4.01 7.04
CA ILE A 23 2.50 -4.57 6.72
C ILE A 23 2.52 -5.12 5.29
N ALA A 24 1.49 -5.88 4.90
CA ALA A 24 1.37 -6.41 3.55
C ALA A 24 1.36 -5.28 2.50
N THR A 25 0.63 -4.20 2.77
CA THR A 25 0.56 -3.04 1.88
C THR A 25 1.90 -2.34 1.76
N VAL A 26 2.61 -2.10 2.88
CA VAL A 26 3.95 -1.50 2.87
C VAL A 26 4.93 -2.32 2.02
N LEU A 27 4.90 -3.64 2.14
CA LEU A 27 5.76 -4.53 1.36
C LEU A 27 5.40 -4.51 -0.14
N VAL A 28 4.12 -4.55 -0.47
CA VAL A 28 3.63 -4.53 -1.87
C VAL A 28 3.96 -3.20 -2.53
N VAL A 29 3.63 -2.08 -1.87
CA VAL A 29 3.90 -0.73 -2.39
C VAL A 29 5.41 -0.48 -2.51
N GLY A 30 6.21 -0.88 -1.51
CA GLY A 30 7.67 -0.77 -1.60
C GLY A 30 8.26 -1.57 -2.77
N ARG A 31 7.77 -2.79 -2.99
CA ARG A 31 8.17 -3.62 -4.14
C ARG A 31 7.77 -3.01 -5.48
N ALA A 32 6.55 -2.49 -5.58
CA ALA A 32 6.08 -1.83 -6.79
C ALA A 32 6.87 -0.55 -7.09
N THR A 33 7.20 0.22 -6.05
CA THR A 33 7.97 1.46 -6.18
C THR A 33 9.41 1.17 -6.60
N TYR A 34 10.02 0.12 -6.03
CA TYR A 34 11.32 -0.37 -6.47
C TYR A 34 11.28 -0.80 -7.94
N ALA A 35 10.29 -1.61 -8.34
CA ALA A 35 10.16 -2.09 -9.71
C ALA A 35 9.91 -0.96 -10.71
N CYS A 36 9.13 0.05 -10.33
CA CYS A 36 8.89 1.25 -11.13
C CYS A 36 10.19 2.08 -11.28
N ALA A 37 10.92 2.29 -10.18
CA ALA A 37 12.20 3.02 -10.20
C ALA A 37 13.26 2.31 -11.05
N GLU A 38 13.41 1.00 -10.89
CA GLU A 38 14.32 0.17 -11.69
C GLU A 38 13.96 0.22 -13.18
N ARG A 39 12.67 0.14 -13.51
CA ARG A 39 12.17 0.20 -14.89
C ARG A 39 12.41 1.55 -15.55
N LYS A 40 12.20 2.65 -14.81
CA LYS A 40 12.37 4.03 -15.33
C LYS A 40 13.80 4.55 -15.24
N GLY A 41 14.72 3.75 -14.70
CA GLY A 41 16.14 4.08 -14.58
C GLY A 41 16.45 5.07 -13.44
N PHE A 42 15.55 5.24 -12.47
CA PHE A 42 15.79 6.10 -11.32
C PHE A 42 16.81 5.45 -10.37
N GLN A 43 17.98 6.07 -10.25
CA GLN A 43 19.04 5.63 -9.33
C GLN A 43 19.01 6.48 -8.04
N PRO A 44 19.17 5.89 -6.84
CA PRO A 44 19.26 4.45 -6.55
C PRO A 44 17.85 3.82 -6.40
N PRO A 45 17.52 2.71 -7.09
CA PRO A 45 16.17 2.13 -7.07
C PRO A 45 15.75 1.62 -5.69
N THR A 46 16.70 1.15 -4.89
CA THR A 46 16.46 0.73 -3.49
C THR A 46 15.93 1.87 -2.64
N LEU A 47 16.44 3.09 -2.84
CA LEU A 47 16.02 4.26 -2.07
C LEU A 47 14.58 4.64 -2.40
N TRP A 48 14.19 4.55 -3.66
CA TRP A 48 12.80 4.73 -4.10
C TRP A 48 11.87 3.64 -3.57
N GLY A 49 12.32 2.39 -3.51
CA GLY A 49 11.57 1.31 -2.87
C GLY A 49 11.29 1.59 -1.38
N ILE A 50 12.29 2.07 -0.65
CA ILE A 50 12.14 2.47 0.76
C ILE A 50 11.22 3.68 0.89
N LEU A 51 11.38 4.69 0.04
CA LEU A 51 10.51 5.86 0.02
C LEU A 51 9.06 5.47 -0.29
N GLY A 52 8.80 4.55 -1.20
CA GLY A 52 7.45 4.04 -1.46
C GLY A 52 6.85 3.25 -0.29
N ALA A 53 7.68 2.48 0.43
CA ALA A 53 7.26 1.74 1.61
C ALA A 53 6.88 2.67 2.78
N VAL A 54 7.64 3.75 2.99
CA VAL A 54 7.39 4.74 4.06
C VAL A 54 6.33 5.76 3.63
N PHE A 55 6.36 6.17 2.38
CA PHE A 55 5.51 7.18 1.76
C PHE A 55 4.85 6.59 0.52
N TRP A 56 3.75 5.89 0.75
CA TRP A 56 2.81 5.36 -0.24
C TRP A 56 2.47 6.26 -1.44
N LEU A 57 2.50 7.60 -1.28
CA LEU A 57 2.24 8.56 -2.36
C LEU A 57 3.36 8.62 -3.41
N TYR A 58 4.54 8.08 -3.14
CA TYR A 58 5.64 8.10 -4.08
C TYR A 58 5.44 7.16 -5.28
N LEU A 59 4.63 6.10 -5.14
CA LEU A 59 4.29 5.23 -6.25
C LEU A 59 3.55 5.99 -7.37
N PRO A 60 2.43 6.71 -7.11
CA PRO A 60 1.78 7.53 -8.14
C PRO A 60 2.70 8.61 -8.71
N ILE A 61 3.52 9.25 -7.86
CA ILE A 61 4.44 10.28 -8.31
C ILE A 61 5.46 9.70 -9.30
N LEU A 62 6.05 8.55 -8.98
CA LEU A 62 6.99 7.87 -9.88
C LEU A 62 6.31 7.39 -11.15
N GLU A 63 5.06 6.94 -11.08
CA GLU A 63 4.31 6.53 -12.26
C GLU A 63 3.98 7.71 -13.18
N LEU A 64 3.64 8.88 -12.61
CA LEU A 64 3.36 10.13 -13.33
C LEU A 64 4.62 10.84 -13.83
N THR A 65 5.78 10.60 -13.22
CA THR A 65 7.04 11.23 -13.63
C THR A 65 7.57 10.57 -14.90
N ASP A 66 7.94 11.38 -15.90
CA ASP A 66 8.54 10.86 -17.13
C ASP A 66 9.86 10.14 -16.83
N ALA A 67 10.04 9.01 -17.49
CA ALA A 67 11.24 8.20 -17.35
C ALA A 67 12.44 8.87 -18.05
N THR A 68 13.63 8.71 -17.47
CA THR A 68 14.90 9.07 -18.10
C THR A 68 15.17 8.27 -19.39
N THR A 69 14.53 7.11 -19.52
CA THR A 69 14.54 6.25 -20.71
C THR A 69 13.13 6.19 -21.30
N PRO A 70 12.84 6.86 -22.43
CA PRO A 70 11.50 6.98 -23.01
C PRO A 70 11.01 5.72 -23.75
N GLU A 71 11.70 4.59 -23.60
CA GLU A 71 11.29 3.33 -24.22
C GLU A 71 10.07 2.77 -23.48
N LYS A 72 8.91 3.15 -24.01
CA LYS A 72 7.53 2.69 -23.76
C LYS A 72 7.43 1.50 -22.81
N THR A 73 7.56 1.79 -21.52
CA THR A 73 7.67 0.75 -20.49
C THR A 73 6.27 0.48 -19.98
N SER A 74 5.66 -0.58 -20.50
CA SER A 74 4.34 -1.02 -20.09
C SER A 74 4.27 -1.17 -18.56
N PRO A 75 3.18 -0.71 -17.91
CA PRO A 75 2.97 -0.94 -16.49
C PRO A 75 3.06 -2.44 -16.16
N ARG A 76 3.77 -2.80 -15.09
CA ARG A 76 3.89 -4.19 -14.66
C ARG A 76 2.61 -4.56 -13.89
N PRO A 77 2.13 -5.82 -13.95
CA PRO A 77 0.95 -6.26 -13.20
C PRO A 77 1.00 -5.93 -11.70
N VAL A 78 2.20 -5.89 -11.12
CA VAL A 78 2.45 -5.54 -9.70
C VAL A 78 2.03 -4.10 -9.35
N GLU A 79 2.07 -3.18 -10.31
CA GLU A 79 1.66 -1.78 -10.10
C GLU A 79 0.13 -1.67 -10.03
N TYR A 80 -0.59 -2.41 -10.89
CA TYR A 80 -2.05 -2.52 -10.82
C TYR A 80 -2.52 -3.18 -9.53
N ILE A 81 -1.86 -4.26 -9.12
CA ILE A 81 -2.17 -4.94 -7.85
C ILE A 81 -1.96 -3.99 -6.67
N SER A 82 -0.89 -3.18 -6.69
CA SER A 82 -0.64 -2.19 -5.63
C SER A 82 -1.74 -1.14 -5.52
N TRP A 83 -2.26 -0.66 -6.65
CA TRP A 83 -3.40 0.26 -6.67
C TRP A 83 -4.68 -0.36 -6.11
N ILE A 84 -4.97 -1.61 -6.48
CA ILE A 84 -6.14 -2.33 -5.95
C ILE A 84 -6.01 -2.50 -4.43
N VAL A 85 -4.84 -2.93 -3.96
CA VAL A 85 -4.57 -3.10 -2.51
C VAL A 85 -4.68 -1.76 -1.77
N PHE A 86 -4.16 -0.68 -2.33
CA PHE A 86 -4.28 0.66 -1.77
C PHE A 86 -5.75 1.12 -1.66
N CYS A 87 -6.53 0.96 -2.72
CA CYS A 87 -7.96 1.31 -2.72
C CYS A 87 -8.75 0.47 -1.70
N LEU A 88 -8.46 -0.83 -1.59
CA LEU A 88 -9.10 -1.70 -0.60
C LEU A 88 -8.74 -1.28 0.84
N LEU A 89 -7.50 -0.86 1.10
CA LEU A 89 -7.08 -0.41 2.41
C LEU A 89 -7.75 0.92 2.81
N ILE A 90 -7.84 1.88 1.89
CA ILE A 90 -8.59 3.12 2.14
C ILE A 90 -10.07 2.81 2.36
N ALA A 91 -10.68 1.95 1.54
CA ALA A 91 -12.08 1.56 1.70
C ALA A 91 -12.32 0.91 3.06
N SER A 92 -11.43 0.02 3.53
CA SER A 92 -11.55 -0.59 4.86
C SER A 92 -11.40 0.43 5.99
N VAL A 93 -10.47 1.38 5.88
CA VAL A 93 -10.27 2.43 6.89
C VAL A 93 -11.48 3.37 6.94
N VAL A 94 -12.01 3.78 5.79
CA VAL A 94 -13.20 4.65 5.72
C VAL A 94 -14.43 3.92 6.25
N LEU A 95 -14.59 2.63 5.94
CA LEU A 95 -15.68 1.82 6.47
C LEU A 95 -15.56 1.70 8.00
N ALA A 96 -14.37 1.42 8.52
CA ALA A 96 -14.09 1.34 9.96
C ALA A 96 -14.34 2.69 10.67
N ALA A 97 -13.92 3.80 10.08
CA ALA A 97 -14.16 5.14 10.60
C ALA A 97 -15.64 5.54 10.55
N GLY A 98 -16.38 5.13 9.51
CA GLY A 98 -17.82 5.36 9.38
C GLY A 98 -18.66 4.57 10.38
N PHE A 99 -18.17 3.43 10.87
CA PHE A 99 -18.76 2.71 11.99
C PHE A 99 -18.44 3.34 13.37
N GLN A 100 -17.51 4.29 13.44
CA GLN A 100 -17.09 4.97 14.68
C GLN A 100 -17.68 6.38 14.85
N THR A 101 -18.35 6.93 13.84
CA THR A 101 -19.16 8.16 13.99
C THR A 101 -20.53 7.84 14.58
N PRO A 102 -20.97 8.52 15.66
CA PRO A 102 -22.21 8.23 16.40
C PRO A 102 -23.49 8.41 15.58
#